data_AF-A0A962NFU6-F1
#
_entry.id   AF-A0A962NFU6-F1
#
_cell.length_a   1.000
_cell.length_b   1.000
_cell.length_c   1.000
_cell.angle_alpha   90.00
_cell.angle_beta   90.00
_cell.angle_gamma   90.00
#
_symmetry.space_group_name_H-M   'P 1'
#
loop_
_entity.id
_entity.type
_entity.pdbx_description
1 polymer ?
#
loop_
_entity_poly.entity_id
_entity_poly.type
_entity_poly.pdbx_seq_one_letter_code
_entity_poly.pdbx_strand_id
1 'polypeptide(L)'
;MTRPLTLCAALLSLCICSALLAQTEATQASTEPATEIAPAGQLMPLAVPAAPPLSVDEVLAVPEELRQLVNQKVVQLARHPTARLEKLVEFMFSPSGLGLTYDDTTRTVAQTFADRKGNCLSFTLLFLEMARSTGLTADMQESEKVLLSFSDTDTLVYTGHVSASIKINGRRQEIQFDPNNPILRGSVDIITKARSVAHYYNNRGAELMVA
;
A
#
# COMPACT_ATOMS: atom_id res chain seq x y z
N MET A 1 -5.79 -71.07 65.78
CA MET A 1 -5.61 -72.52 65.53
C MET A 1 -5.11 -72.71 64.10
N THR A 2 -4.09 -73.57 63.91
CA THR A 2 -3.68 -74.30 62.69
C THR A 2 -3.21 -73.54 61.41
N ARG A 3 -1.91 -73.73 61.09
CA ARG A 3 -1.15 -73.53 59.82
C ARG A 3 -1.75 -74.35 58.63
N PRO A 4 -1.37 -74.25 57.31
CA PRO A 4 0.00 -74.06 56.77
C PRO A 4 0.21 -73.46 55.33
N LEU A 5 1.48 -73.54 54.91
CA LEU A 5 2.21 -73.24 53.65
C LEU A 5 1.58 -73.68 52.30
N THR A 6 1.91 -72.94 51.23
CA THR A 6 2.57 -73.37 49.94
C THR A 6 2.76 -72.15 49.02
N LEU A 7 3.97 -71.68 48.62
CA LEU A 7 5.06 -72.17 47.73
C LEU A 7 4.88 -71.84 46.22
N CYS A 8 5.94 -71.22 45.64
CA CYS A 8 6.27 -71.02 44.21
C CYS A 8 5.46 -69.96 43.42
N ALA A 9 6.02 -69.11 42.55
CA ALA A 9 7.23 -69.22 41.73
C ALA A 9 7.87 -67.85 41.40
N ALA A 10 9.12 -67.93 40.96
CA ALA A 10 10.11 -66.87 40.74
C ALA A 10 9.82 -65.92 39.56
N LEU A 11 10.57 -64.81 39.52
CA LEU A 11 11.30 -64.23 38.37
C LEU A 11 11.99 -62.92 38.85
N LEU A 12 13.26 -62.98 39.26
CA LEU A 12 14.45 -62.50 38.52
C LEU A 12 14.29 -61.15 37.78
N SER A 13 14.96 -60.10 38.27
CA SER A 13 15.84 -59.18 37.48
C SER A 13 16.36 -58.08 38.41
N LEU A 14 17.54 -58.24 39.01
CA LEU A 14 18.87 -57.76 38.57
C LEU A 14 19.22 -56.35 39.11
N CYS A 15 19.92 -56.37 40.25
CA CYS A 15 20.72 -55.25 40.76
C CYS A 15 21.97 -55.05 39.90
N ILE A 16 22.20 -53.84 39.42
CA ILE A 16 23.53 -53.32 39.02
C ILE A 16 23.53 -51.84 39.44
N CYS A 17 24.15 -51.51 40.57
CA CYS A 17 25.55 -51.07 40.72
C CYS A 17 25.73 -49.58 40.41
N SER A 18 26.04 -48.87 41.48
CA SER A 18 26.41 -47.47 41.64
C SER A 18 27.49 -46.99 40.65
N ALA A 19 27.27 -45.83 40.05
CA ALA A 19 28.34 -44.95 39.60
C ALA A 19 27.93 -43.49 39.80
N LEU A 20 28.47 -42.91 40.86
CA LEU A 20 28.47 -41.50 41.16
C LEU A 20 29.37 -40.81 40.13
N LEU A 21 28.80 -40.01 39.24
CA LEU A 21 29.55 -39.02 38.48
C LEU A 21 28.84 -37.69 38.60
N ALA A 22 29.52 -36.76 39.28
CA ALA A 22 29.19 -35.37 39.35
C ALA A 22 29.01 -34.82 37.93
N GLN A 23 27.84 -34.25 37.65
CA GLN A 23 27.65 -33.45 36.45
C GLN A 23 28.42 -32.14 36.64
N THR A 24 29.58 -32.03 36.01
CA THR A 24 30.16 -30.74 35.66
C THR A 24 29.28 -30.13 34.59
N GLU A 25 28.52 -29.08 34.92
CA GLU A 25 27.93 -28.21 33.92
C GLU A 25 29.07 -27.57 33.11
N ALA A 26 29.32 -28.11 31.93
CA ALA A 26 30.12 -27.43 30.94
C ALA A 26 29.29 -26.24 30.46
N THR A 27 29.62 -25.02 30.92
CA THR A 27 29.19 -23.79 30.26
C THR A 27 29.73 -23.82 28.84
N GLN A 28 28.92 -24.28 27.90
CA GLN A 28 29.17 -24.05 26.48
C GLN A 28 28.93 -22.56 26.26
N ALA A 29 30.03 -21.80 26.18
CA ALA A 29 29.99 -20.49 25.55
C ALA A 29 29.53 -20.70 24.11
N SER A 30 28.28 -20.32 23.82
CA SER A 30 27.79 -20.19 22.47
C SER A 30 28.63 -19.11 21.79
N THR A 31 29.61 -19.52 20.99
CA THR A 31 30.19 -18.63 19.99
C THR A 31 29.11 -18.36 18.96
N GLU A 32 28.42 -17.22 19.11
CA GLU A 32 27.65 -16.66 18.00
C GLU A 32 28.59 -16.53 16.80
N PRO A 33 28.19 -16.99 15.60
CA PRO A 33 28.96 -16.67 14.42
C PRO A 33 28.89 -15.15 14.26
N ALA A 34 30.03 -14.49 14.43
CA ALA A 34 30.18 -13.09 14.05
C ALA A 34 29.76 -13.01 12.58
N THR A 35 28.58 -12.45 12.34
CA THR A 35 28.15 -12.12 10.99
C THR A 35 29.09 -11.01 10.55
N GLU A 36 30.09 -11.39 9.76
CA GLU A 36 30.96 -10.47 9.08
C GLU A 36 30.07 -9.62 8.17
N ILE A 37 29.78 -8.39 8.62
CA ILE A 37 29.11 -7.39 7.79
C ILE A 37 30.08 -7.18 6.62
N ALA A 38 29.71 -7.70 5.45
CA ALA A 38 30.47 -7.47 4.22
C ALA A 38 30.79 -5.97 4.14
N PRO A 39 32.03 -5.58 3.77
CA PRO A 39 32.36 -4.17 3.66
C PRO A 39 31.33 -3.54 2.73
N ALA A 40 30.70 -2.46 3.19
CA ALA A 40 29.71 -1.73 2.42
C ALA A 40 30.29 -1.54 1.01
N GLY A 41 29.74 -2.28 0.04
CA GLY A 41 30.17 -2.18 -1.34
C GLY A 41 30.20 -0.71 -1.70
N GLN A 42 31.27 -0.26 -2.36
CA GLN A 42 31.41 1.14 -2.77
C GLN A 42 30.06 1.64 -3.23
N LEU A 43 29.47 2.58 -2.47
CA LEU A 43 28.23 3.24 -2.84
C LEU A 43 28.50 3.83 -4.22
N MET A 44 28.02 3.15 -5.27
CA MET A 44 28.04 3.73 -6.60
C MET A 44 27.27 5.03 -6.43
N PRO A 45 27.86 6.19 -6.76
CA PRO A 45 27.08 7.41 -6.79
C PRO A 45 25.93 7.12 -7.73
N LEU A 46 24.70 7.18 -7.23
CA LEU A 46 23.53 7.18 -8.10
C LEU A 46 23.68 8.45 -8.93
N ALA A 47 24.32 8.34 -10.09
CA ALA A 47 24.38 9.41 -11.06
C ALA A 47 23.00 9.48 -11.69
N VAL A 48 22.05 10.05 -10.94
CA VAL A 48 20.78 10.48 -11.50
C VAL A 48 21.00 11.93 -11.89
N PRO A 49 21.20 12.26 -13.19
CA PRO A 49 20.87 13.59 -13.65
C PRO A 49 19.34 13.69 -13.62
N ALA A 50 18.76 13.72 -12.43
CA ALA A 50 17.35 13.98 -12.26
C ALA A 50 17.19 15.49 -12.42
N ALA A 51 16.42 15.90 -13.44
CA ALA A 51 15.69 17.15 -13.31
C ALA A 51 15.06 17.20 -11.91
N PRO A 52 15.05 18.36 -11.24
CA PRO A 52 14.49 18.45 -9.90
C PRO A 52 13.09 17.82 -9.89
N PRO A 53 12.72 17.10 -8.81
CA PRO A 53 11.38 16.54 -8.71
C PRO A 53 10.36 17.67 -8.89
N LEU A 54 9.33 17.39 -9.67
CA LEU A 54 8.17 18.28 -9.81
C LEU A 54 7.66 18.71 -8.43
N SER A 55 7.32 19.98 -8.32
CA SER A 55 6.63 20.53 -7.15
C SER A 55 5.24 19.91 -6.98
N VAL A 56 4.67 20.08 -5.79
CA VAL A 56 3.29 19.66 -5.51
C VAL A 56 2.31 20.26 -6.52
N ASP A 57 2.49 21.53 -6.88
CA ASP A 57 1.60 22.21 -7.83
C ASP A 57 1.76 21.69 -9.26
N GLU A 58 2.97 21.30 -9.66
CA GLU A 58 3.22 20.69 -10.98
C GLU A 58 2.62 19.28 -11.09
N VAL A 59 2.73 18.45 -10.04
CA VAL A 59 2.12 17.10 -10.03
C VAL A 59 0.60 17.17 -10.09
N LEU A 60 0.01 18.16 -9.41
CA LEU A 60 -1.45 18.35 -9.31
C LEU A 60 -2.02 19.32 -10.34
N ALA A 61 -1.20 19.84 -11.26
CA ALA A 61 -1.63 20.83 -12.22
C ALA A 61 -2.74 20.27 -13.13
N VAL A 62 -3.90 20.92 -13.12
CA VAL A 62 -5.00 20.63 -14.05
C VAL A 62 -4.80 21.45 -15.33
N PRO A 63 -4.56 20.80 -16.49
CA PRO A 63 -4.47 21.49 -17.77
C PRO A 63 -5.72 22.31 -18.09
N GLU A 64 -5.56 23.45 -18.76
CA GLU A 64 -6.68 24.34 -19.09
C GLU A 64 -7.75 23.64 -19.95
N GLU A 65 -7.33 22.82 -20.92
CA GLU A 65 -8.23 22.00 -21.73
C GLU A 65 -9.10 21.09 -20.85
N LEU A 66 -8.50 20.44 -19.85
CA LEU A 66 -9.24 19.59 -18.92
C LEU A 66 -10.24 20.41 -18.10
N ARG A 67 -9.88 21.61 -17.63
CA ARG A 67 -10.80 22.50 -16.90
C ARG A 67 -12.02 22.85 -17.76
N GLN A 68 -11.81 23.15 -19.04
CA GLN A 68 -12.88 23.47 -19.98
C GLN A 68 -13.79 22.26 -20.24
N LEU A 69 -13.21 21.07 -20.43
CA LEU A 69 -13.98 19.83 -20.59
C LEU A 69 -14.81 19.51 -19.34
N VAL A 70 -14.23 19.63 -18.14
CA VAL A 70 -14.96 19.44 -16.88
C VAL A 70 -16.10 20.45 -16.76
N ASN A 71 -15.88 21.71 -17.13
CA ASN A 71 -16.94 22.71 -17.13
C ASN A 71 -18.11 22.29 -18.06
N GLN A 72 -17.81 21.94 -19.30
CA GLN A 72 -18.83 21.58 -20.31
C GLN A 72 -19.54 20.27 -20.00
N LYS A 73 -18.81 19.24 -19.54
CA LYS A 73 -19.33 17.88 -19.37
C LYS A 73 -19.90 17.62 -17.98
N VAL A 74 -19.54 18.43 -16.98
CA VAL A 74 -19.99 18.24 -15.59
C VAL A 74 -20.73 19.47 -15.09
N VAL A 75 -20.09 20.64 -15.03
CA VAL A 75 -20.65 21.82 -14.34
C VAL A 75 -21.90 22.36 -15.04
N GLN A 76 -21.90 22.45 -16.37
CA GLN A 76 -23.03 22.95 -17.15
C GLN A 76 -24.22 21.98 -17.14
N LEU A 77 -23.97 20.68 -16.93
CA LEU A 77 -24.99 19.63 -17.00
C LEU A 77 -25.54 19.24 -15.61
N ALA A 78 -24.86 19.60 -14.52
CA ALA A 78 -25.24 19.23 -13.16
C ALA A 78 -25.22 20.42 -12.19
N ARG A 79 -26.38 20.72 -11.59
CA ARG A 79 -26.57 21.86 -10.67
C ARG A 79 -26.26 21.55 -9.21
N HIS A 80 -26.47 20.31 -8.76
CA HIS A 80 -26.32 19.91 -7.36
C HIS A 80 -25.08 19.03 -7.14
N PRO A 81 -24.48 19.04 -5.92
CA PRO A 81 -23.24 18.32 -5.65
C PRO A 81 -23.26 16.83 -6.01
N THR A 82 -24.33 16.12 -5.67
CA THR A 82 -24.47 14.68 -5.99
C THR A 82 -24.46 14.43 -7.51
N ALA A 83 -25.23 15.21 -8.27
CA ALA A 83 -25.25 15.09 -9.73
C ALA A 83 -23.89 15.44 -10.37
N ARG A 84 -23.14 16.39 -9.78
CA ARG A 84 -21.77 16.71 -10.23
C ARG A 84 -20.81 15.55 -9.98
N LEU A 85 -20.90 14.91 -8.81
CA LEU A 85 -20.10 13.73 -8.48
C LEU A 85 -20.37 12.60 -9.48
N GLU A 86 -21.65 12.26 -9.72
CA GLU A 86 -22.05 11.23 -10.67
C GLU A 86 -21.53 11.53 -12.08
N LYS A 87 -21.75 12.76 -12.58
CA LYS A 87 -21.27 13.19 -13.90
C LYS A 87 -19.75 13.20 -14.00
N LEU A 88 -19.04 13.48 -12.92
CA LEU A 88 -17.58 13.47 -12.92
C LEU A 88 -17.04 12.05 -13.03
N VAL A 89 -17.59 11.10 -12.29
CA VAL A 89 -17.21 9.68 -12.38
C VAL A 89 -17.57 9.12 -13.77
N GLU A 90 -18.75 9.44 -14.29
CA GLU A 90 -19.16 9.08 -15.66
C GLU A 90 -18.17 9.66 -16.69
N PHE A 91 -17.82 10.95 -16.56
CA PHE A 91 -16.87 11.61 -17.44
C PHE A 91 -15.49 10.95 -17.42
N MET A 92 -15.03 10.41 -16.30
CA MET A 92 -13.74 9.72 -16.22
C MET A 92 -13.69 8.42 -17.03
N PHE A 93 -14.71 7.57 -16.92
CA PHE A 93 -14.62 6.19 -17.44
C PHE A 93 -15.46 5.92 -18.69
N SER A 94 -16.42 6.78 -19.01
CA SER A 94 -17.23 6.62 -20.23
C SER A 94 -16.35 6.79 -21.48
N PRO A 95 -16.59 6.00 -22.55
CA PRO A 95 -16.00 6.24 -23.87
C PRO A 95 -16.30 7.63 -24.45
N SER A 96 -17.41 8.25 -24.04
CA SER A 96 -17.78 9.61 -24.45
C SER A 96 -17.15 10.72 -23.57
N GLY A 97 -16.42 10.32 -22.52
CA GLY A 97 -15.66 11.18 -21.63
C GLY A 97 -14.15 11.01 -21.87
N LEU A 98 -13.41 10.67 -20.82
CA LEU A 98 -11.97 10.43 -20.90
C LEU A 98 -11.63 8.99 -21.27
N GLY A 99 -12.52 8.03 -21.02
CA GLY A 99 -12.28 6.62 -21.30
C GLY A 99 -11.00 6.09 -20.62
N LEU A 100 -10.76 6.46 -19.36
CA LEU A 100 -9.55 6.11 -18.64
C LEU A 100 -9.37 4.58 -18.55
N THR A 101 -8.14 4.12 -18.81
CA THR A 101 -7.76 2.70 -18.75
C THR A 101 -6.65 2.45 -17.75
N TYR A 102 -6.75 1.35 -17.01
CA TYR A 102 -5.79 1.06 -15.95
C TYR A 102 -4.46 0.56 -16.52
N ASP A 103 -3.34 1.03 -15.95
CA ASP A 103 -2.01 0.43 -16.09
C ASP A 103 -1.21 0.66 -14.80
N ASP A 104 0.01 0.10 -14.72
CA ASP A 104 0.83 0.16 -13.49
C ASP A 104 1.66 1.44 -13.36
N THR A 105 1.61 2.35 -14.34
CA THR A 105 2.45 3.55 -14.33
C THR A 105 1.79 4.70 -13.58
N THR A 106 2.44 5.17 -12.51
CA THR A 106 2.00 6.37 -11.79
C THR A 106 2.27 7.63 -12.60
N ARG A 107 1.24 8.47 -12.72
CA ARG A 107 1.24 9.69 -13.54
C ARG A 107 0.79 10.92 -12.75
N THR A 108 1.28 12.08 -13.16
CA THR A 108 0.72 13.38 -12.72
C THR A 108 -0.68 13.58 -13.30
N VAL A 109 -1.43 14.56 -12.78
CA VAL A 109 -2.78 14.89 -13.29
C VAL A 109 -2.75 15.17 -14.80
N ALA A 110 -1.79 15.96 -15.26
CA ALA A 110 -1.64 16.30 -16.67
C ALA A 110 -1.31 15.07 -17.53
N GLN A 111 -0.43 14.17 -17.05
CA GLN A 111 -0.07 12.94 -17.77
C GLN A 111 -1.24 11.95 -17.81
N THR A 112 -1.98 11.76 -16.72
CA THR A 112 -3.19 10.91 -16.71
C THR A 112 -4.24 11.42 -17.69
N PHE A 113 -4.40 12.74 -17.78
CA PHE A 113 -5.26 13.37 -18.78
C PHE A 113 -4.77 13.12 -20.20
N ALA A 114 -3.49 13.34 -20.50
CA ALA A 114 -2.94 13.19 -21.84
C ALA A 114 -2.98 11.73 -22.32
N ASP A 115 -2.54 10.80 -21.48
CA ASP A 115 -2.35 9.39 -21.85
C ASP A 115 -3.65 8.58 -21.76
N ARG A 116 -4.67 9.11 -21.07
CA ARG A 116 -5.91 8.39 -20.71
C ARG A 116 -5.63 7.10 -19.94
N LYS A 117 -4.53 7.07 -19.19
CA LYS A 117 -4.01 5.90 -18.49
C LYS A 117 -3.52 6.24 -17.09
N GLY A 118 -3.50 5.25 -16.22
CA GLY A 118 -2.94 5.37 -14.89
C GLY A 118 -3.39 4.26 -13.96
N ASN A 119 -2.85 4.30 -12.76
CA ASN A 119 -3.26 3.42 -11.66
C ASN A 119 -4.22 4.14 -10.70
N CYS A 120 -4.58 3.45 -9.61
CA CYS A 120 -5.48 3.94 -8.57
C CYS A 120 -5.07 5.31 -8.02
N LEU A 121 -3.77 5.54 -7.76
CA LEU A 121 -3.27 6.82 -7.27
C LEU A 121 -3.44 7.91 -8.33
N SER A 122 -3.03 7.64 -9.57
CA SER A 122 -3.14 8.60 -10.68
C SER A 122 -4.59 9.04 -10.92
N PHE A 123 -5.53 8.09 -10.90
CA PHE A 123 -6.96 8.37 -11.02
C PHE A 123 -7.52 9.13 -9.83
N THR A 124 -7.06 8.82 -8.61
CA THR A 124 -7.46 9.55 -7.39
C THR A 124 -7.02 11.00 -7.44
N LEU A 125 -5.76 11.28 -7.83
CA LEU A 125 -5.25 12.64 -7.98
C LEU A 125 -6.02 13.43 -9.04
N LEU A 126 -6.24 12.83 -10.21
CA LEU A 126 -7.03 13.42 -11.30
C LEU A 126 -8.45 13.75 -10.84
N PHE A 127 -9.13 12.78 -10.21
CA PHE A 127 -10.49 12.95 -9.69
C PHE A 127 -10.57 14.09 -8.68
N LEU A 128 -9.65 14.13 -7.70
CA LEU A 128 -9.66 15.16 -6.65
C LEU A 128 -9.52 16.57 -7.22
N GLU A 129 -8.58 16.78 -8.14
CA GLU A 129 -8.37 18.11 -8.71
C GLU A 129 -9.52 18.52 -9.65
N MET A 130 -10.11 17.59 -10.41
CA MET A 130 -11.34 17.88 -11.15
C MET A 130 -12.51 18.19 -10.20
N ALA A 131 -12.74 17.38 -9.17
CA ALA A 131 -13.83 17.57 -8.21
C ALA A 131 -13.73 18.94 -7.53
N ARG A 132 -12.54 19.34 -7.07
CA ARG A 132 -12.26 20.66 -6.51
C ARG A 132 -12.60 21.78 -7.50
N SER A 133 -12.24 21.63 -8.77
CA SER A 133 -12.57 22.63 -9.81
C SER A 133 -14.08 22.77 -10.08
N THR A 134 -14.89 21.76 -9.74
CA THR A 134 -16.36 21.83 -9.82
C THR A 134 -17.02 22.41 -8.55
N GLY A 135 -16.22 22.79 -7.54
CA GLY A 135 -16.70 23.28 -6.25
C GLY A 135 -17.11 22.18 -5.27
N LEU A 136 -16.80 20.91 -5.55
CA LEU A 136 -16.98 19.84 -4.57
C LEU A 136 -15.88 19.94 -3.50
N THR A 137 -16.26 19.69 -2.24
CA THR A 137 -15.28 19.51 -1.16
C THR A 137 -14.73 18.10 -1.25
N ALA A 138 -13.48 17.99 -1.72
CA ALA A 138 -12.82 16.73 -2.01
C ALA A 138 -11.46 16.66 -1.30
N ASP A 139 -11.24 15.59 -0.55
CA ASP A 139 -10.04 15.36 0.26
C ASP A 139 -9.42 14.01 -0.10
N MET A 140 -8.09 13.93 -0.07
CA MET A 140 -7.39 12.66 -0.17
C MET A 140 -7.49 11.94 1.17
N GLN A 141 -7.71 10.64 1.14
CA GLN A 141 -7.63 9.75 2.30
C GLN A 141 -6.51 8.75 2.11
N GLU A 142 -5.85 8.39 3.21
CA GLU A 142 -4.98 7.21 3.26
C GLU A 142 -5.51 6.23 4.31
N SER A 143 -5.37 4.94 4.02
CA SER A 143 -5.65 3.89 4.99
C SER A 143 -4.38 3.46 5.71
N GLU A 144 -4.50 3.21 7.02
CA GLU A 144 -3.43 2.61 7.83
C GLU A 144 -3.21 1.12 7.51
N LYS A 145 -4.08 0.48 6.72
CA LYS A 145 -4.01 -0.97 6.47
C LYS A 145 -3.07 -1.34 5.33
N VAL A 146 -2.07 -2.13 5.73
CA VAL A 146 -1.02 -2.80 4.97
C VAL A 146 -1.42 -3.90 4.00
N LEU A 147 -1.33 -3.77 2.68
CA LEU A 147 -1.09 -4.94 1.82
C LEU A 147 0.41 -5.20 1.65
N LEU A 148 0.88 -6.34 2.17
CA LEU A 148 2.21 -6.87 1.90
C LEU A 148 2.16 -7.74 0.65
N SER A 149 3.01 -7.46 -0.33
CA SER A 149 3.20 -8.32 -1.50
C SER A 149 4.68 -8.61 -1.69
N PHE A 150 5.01 -9.85 -2.03
CA PHE A 150 6.34 -10.26 -2.46
C PHE A 150 6.38 -10.23 -3.98
N SER A 151 7.39 -9.57 -4.56
CA SER A 151 7.70 -9.74 -5.98
C SER A 151 8.52 -11.02 -6.18
N ASP A 152 8.55 -11.53 -7.41
CA ASP A 152 9.39 -12.68 -7.80
C ASP A 152 10.92 -12.42 -7.63
N THR A 153 11.31 -11.19 -7.28
CA THR A 153 12.68 -10.73 -7.06
C THR A 153 13.09 -10.63 -5.59
N ASP A 154 12.43 -11.39 -4.69
CA ASP A 154 12.66 -11.34 -3.22
C ASP A 154 12.49 -9.94 -2.60
N THR A 155 11.72 -9.05 -3.25
CA THR A 155 11.44 -7.71 -2.74
C THR A 155 10.09 -7.68 -2.03
N LEU A 156 10.09 -7.19 -0.79
CA LEU A 156 8.87 -6.92 -0.04
C LEU A 156 8.35 -5.52 -0.40
N VAL A 157 7.17 -5.46 -1.02
CA VAL A 157 6.48 -4.20 -1.32
C VAL A 157 5.36 -3.97 -0.31
N TYR A 158 5.44 -2.82 0.37
CA TYR A 158 4.45 -2.33 1.32
C TYR A 158 3.47 -1.41 0.59
N THR A 159 2.30 -1.92 0.23
CA THR A 159 1.30 -1.16 -0.53
C THR A 159 0.25 -0.57 0.42
N GLY A 160 0.38 0.72 0.71
CA GLY A 160 -0.71 1.52 1.27
C GLY A 160 -1.86 1.69 0.28
N HIS A 161 -3.02 2.14 0.75
CA HIS A 161 -4.14 2.47 -0.12
C HIS A 161 -4.58 3.91 0.10
N VAL A 162 -4.81 4.63 -1.00
CA VAL A 162 -5.36 5.98 -1.00
C VAL A 162 -6.70 6.00 -1.71
N SER A 163 -7.61 6.81 -1.21
CA SER A 163 -8.94 7.00 -1.79
C SER A 163 -9.32 8.48 -1.75
N ALA A 164 -10.40 8.84 -2.44
CA ALA A 164 -10.95 10.18 -2.39
C ALA A 164 -12.16 10.25 -1.47
N SER A 165 -12.26 11.31 -0.67
CA SER A 165 -13.40 11.63 0.18
C SER A 165 -14.13 12.85 -0.34
N ILE A 166 -15.41 12.70 -0.67
CA ILE A 166 -16.28 13.80 -1.07
C ILE A 166 -17.26 14.14 0.06
N LYS A 167 -17.33 15.42 0.46
CA LYS A 167 -18.29 15.90 1.47
C LYS A 167 -19.53 16.50 0.78
N ILE A 168 -20.68 15.86 0.95
CA ILE A 168 -21.99 16.33 0.45
C ILE A 168 -22.98 16.37 1.62
N ASN A 169 -23.64 17.51 1.82
CA ASN A 169 -24.65 17.70 2.88
C ASN A 169 -24.14 17.26 4.28
N GLY A 170 -22.88 17.57 4.59
CA GLY A 170 -22.25 17.20 5.87
C GLY A 170 -21.77 15.76 5.99
N ARG A 171 -22.10 14.88 5.03
CA ARG A 171 -21.70 13.47 5.02
C ARG A 171 -20.51 13.27 4.07
N ARG A 172 -19.56 12.42 4.47
CA ARG A 172 -18.44 12.01 3.62
C ARG A 172 -18.77 10.72 2.88
N GLN A 173 -18.43 10.68 1.62
CA GLN A 173 -18.51 9.51 0.75
C GLN A 173 -17.10 9.18 0.26
N GLU A 174 -16.68 7.95 0.43
CA GLU A 174 -15.41 7.45 -0.09
C GLU A 174 -15.59 6.98 -1.52
N ILE A 175 -14.63 7.31 -2.38
CA ILE A 175 -14.54 6.93 -3.78
C ILE A 175 -13.19 6.25 -3.99
N GLN A 176 -13.22 5.01 -4.46
CA GLN A 176 -12.04 4.18 -4.70
C GLN A 176 -11.91 3.88 -6.20
N PHE A 177 -10.70 4.02 -6.74
CA PHE A 177 -10.40 3.81 -8.16
C PHE A 177 -9.51 2.58 -8.40
N ASP A 178 -9.59 1.61 -7.50
CA ASP A 178 -8.88 0.33 -7.60
C ASP A 178 -9.88 -0.77 -7.96
N PRO A 179 -9.77 -1.38 -9.16
CA PRO A 179 -10.71 -2.39 -9.61
C PRO A 179 -10.59 -3.72 -8.85
N ASN A 180 -9.46 -3.97 -8.17
CA ASN A 180 -9.14 -5.29 -7.59
C ASN A 180 -9.09 -5.29 -6.06
N ASN A 181 -9.12 -4.11 -5.43
CA ASN A 181 -9.02 -4.01 -3.98
C ASN A 181 -10.39 -3.73 -3.36
N PRO A 182 -10.91 -4.61 -2.48
CA PRO A 182 -12.12 -4.30 -1.74
C PRO A 182 -11.91 -3.04 -0.88
N ILE A 183 -12.96 -2.25 -0.66
CA ILE A 183 -12.92 -1.14 0.31
C ILE A 183 -12.44 -1.70 1.65
N LEU A 184 -11.19 -1.41 2.01
CA LEU A 184 -10.59 -1.87 3.25
C LEU A 184 -11.26 -1.10 4.39
N ARG A 185 -12.23 -1.76 5.05
CA ARG A 185 -12.87 -1.19 6.25
C ARG A 185 -11.81 -1.02 7.34
N GLY A 186 -11.45 0.23 7.65
CA GLY A 186 -10.44 0.61 8.62
C GLY A 186 -10.47 2.11 8.91
N SER A 187 -9.60 2.58 9.80
CA SER A 187 -9.32 4.01 9.96
C SER A 187 -8.78 4.56 8.64
N VAL A 188 -9.28 5.74 8.27
CA VAL A 188 -8.79 6.53 7.15
C VAL A 188 -8.50 7.93 7.64
N ASP A 189 -7.33 8.45 7.28
CA ASP A 189 -6.91 9.80 7.63
C ASP A 189 -7.01 10.72 6.42
N ILE A 190 -7.55 11.92 6.63
CA ILE A 190 -7.50 12.97 5.62
C ILE A 190 -6.09 13.51 5.56
N ILE A 191 -5.50 13.52 4.38
CA ILE A 191 -4.11 13.92 4.18
C ILE A 191 -3.95 15.17 3.31
N THR A 192 -2.84 15.86 3.50
CA THR A 192 -2.50 17.09 2.78
C THR A 192 -2.10 16.81 1.33
N LYS A 193 -2.19 17.84 0.47
CA LYS A 193 -1.67 17.76 -0.92
C LYS A 193 -0.21 17.30 -0.98
N ALA A 194 0.63 17.81 -0.07
CA ALA A 194 2.03 17.40 0.01
C ALA A 194 2.17 15.90 0.32
N ARG A 195 1.36 15.35 1.24
CA ARG A 195 1.35 13.92 1.53
C ARG A 195 0.77 13.09 0.38
N SER A 196 -0.22 13.60 -0.35
CA SER A 196 -0.71 12.96 -1.59
C SER A 196 0.40 12.86 -2.64
N VAL A 197 1.20 13.91 -2.81
CA VAL A 197 2.34 13.91 -3.75
C VAL A 197 3.52 13.08 -3.23
N ALA A 198 3.69 12.94 -1.91
CA ALA A 198 4.63 11.97 -1.36
C ALA A 198 4.27 10.53 -1.76
N HIS A 199 2.98 10.15 -1.73
CA HIS A 199 2.53 8.86 -2.27
C HIS A 199 2.84 8.70 -3.76
N TYR A 200 2.72 9.79 -4.55
CA TYR A 200 3.14 9.79 -5.96
C TYR A 200 4.61 9.43 -6.11
N TYR A 201 5.50 10.06 -5.34
CA TYR A 201 6.92 9.76 -5.39
C TYR A 201 7.27 8.38 -4.81
N ASN A 202 6.55 7.89 -3.81
CA ASN A 202 6.71 6.53 -3.30
C ASN A 202 6.40 5.49 -4.38
N ASN A 203 5.29 5.64 -5.12
CA ASN A 203 4.99 4.74 -6.22
C ASN A 203 6.04 4.83 -7.34
N ARG A 204 6.44 6.05 -7.74
CA ARG A 204 7.49 6.23 -8.76
C ARG A 204 8.82 5.59 -8.34
N GLY A 205 9.17 5.70 -7.06
CA GLY A 205 10.34 5.03 -6.49
C GLY A 205 10.23 3.52 -6.56
N ALA A 206 9.08 2.95 -6.16
CA ALA A 206 8.82 1.52 -6.26
C ALA A 206 8.89 1.01 -7.70
N GLU A 207 8.26 1.71 -8.65
CA GLU A 207 8.30 1.39 -10.08
C GLU A 207 9.74 1.34 -10.61
N LEU A 208 10.60 2.28 -10.21
CA LEU A 208 12.00 2.32 -10.63
C LEU A 208 12.89 1.26 -9.97
N MET A 209 12.50 0.73 -8.81
CA MET A 209 13.23 -0.36 -8.14
C MET A 209 12.97 -1.73 -8.76
N VAL A 210 11.83 -1.89 -9.45
CA VAL A 210 11.39 -3.17 -10.04
C VAL A 210 11.45 -3.18 -11.57
N ALA A 211 11.86 -2.07 -12.20
CA ALA A 211 11.95 -1.89 -13.65
C ALA A 211 13.21 -2.52 -14.28
#